data_AF-A0A818NLM0-F1
#
_entry.id   AF-A0A818NLM0-F1
#
_cell.length_a   1.000
_cell.length_b   1.000
_cell.length_c   1.000
_cell.angle_alpha   90.00
_cell.angle_beta   90.00
_cell.angle_gamma   90.00
#
_symmetry.space_group_name_H-M   'P 1'
#
loop_
_entity.id
_entity.type
_entity.pdbx_description
1 polymer ?
#
loop_
_entity_poly.entity_id
_entity_poly.type
_entity_poly.pdbx_seq_one_letter_code
_entity_poly.pdbx_strand_id
1 'polypeptide(L)'
;RLFHFVFIRCCLVYWLQNVFRSLSSFIACTISLDRMFRAVYPARAKYFCTCRLAYRIVFIYTVVFTFSLGFYLFPYMGEDSKGICSTEFNPIYHKFMTSIWPLIRTFLVCILPVAIMIVANIRLWRRIQASKRRVAPHTSNHYHSTNTERMLLFIAISNVLVFIITQIPFH
;
A
#
# COMPACT_ATOMS: atom_id res chain seq x y z
N ARG A 1 -9.88 11.46 35.52
CA ARG A 1 -9.18 10.23 35.07
C ARG A 1 -9.84 9.56 33.86
N LEU A 2 -11.18 9.44 33.80
CA LEU A 2 -11.88 8.85 32.64
C LEU A 2 -11.59 9.58 31.30
N PHE A 3 -11.57 10.91 31.32
CA PHE A 3 -11.34 11.76 30.14
C PHE A 3 -9.99 11.52 29.44
N HIS A 4 -8.92 11.30 30.20
CA HIS A 4 -7.59 11.02 29.63
C HIS A 4 -7.54 9.68 28.89
N PHE A 5 -8.26 8.67 29.37
CA PHE A 5 -8.26 7.34 28.76
C PHE A 5 -8.98 7.34 27.40
N VAL A 6 -10.12 8.04 27.32
CA VAL A 6 -10.89 8.23 26.09
C VAL A 6 -10.07 8.98 25.04
N PHE A 7 -9.44 10.08 25.44
CA PHE A 7 -8.59 10.88 24.55
C PHE A 7 -7.43 10.06 23.96
N ILE A 8 -6.71 9.30 24.80
CA ILE A 8 -5.61 8.43 24.35
C ILE A 8 -6.13 7.36 23.39
N ARG A 9 -7.27 6.73 23.71
CA ARG A 9 -7.88 5.71 22.84
C ARG A 9 -8.21 6.29 21.47
N CYS A 10 -8.80 7.47 21.42
CA CYS A 10 -9.15 8.16 20.18
C CYS A 10 -7.93 8.40 19.30
N CYS A 11 -6.91 9.09 19.84
CA CYS A 11 -5.69 9.41 19.11
C CYS A 11 -4.95 8.15 18.65
N LEU A 12 -4.83 7.14 19.52
CA LEU A 12 -4.16 5.88 19.22
C LEU A 12 -4.87 5.11 18.12
N VAL A 13 -6.20 5.00 18.15
CA VAL A 13 -6.97 4.29 17.13
C VAL A 13 -6.85 4.97 15.77
N TYR A 14 -6.99 6.30 15.72
CA TYR A 14 -6.82 7.04 14.46
C TYR A 14 -5.39 6.91 13.92
N TRP A 15 -4.39 7.05 14.79
CA TRP A 15 -2.99 6.88 14.41
C TRP A 15 -2.72 5.48 13.86
N LEU A 16 -3.10 4.42 14.59
CA LEU A 16 -2.93 3.03 14.16
C LEU A 16 -3.64 2.75 12.84
N GLN A 17 -4.88 3.19 12.67
CA GLN A 17 -5.63 3.00 11.43
C GLN A 17 -4.92 3.61 10.22
N ASN A 18 -4.39 4.83 10.36
CA ASN A 18 -3.69 5.51 9.27
C ASN A 18 -2.31 4.89 8.99
N VAL A 19 -1.58 4.47 10.02
CA VAL A 19 -0.29 3.76 9.87
C VAL A 19 -0.50 2.41 9.18
N PHE A 20 -1.43 1.58 9.64
CA PHE A 20 -1.68 0.27 9.04
C PHE A 20 -2.22 0.36 7.61
N ARG A 21 -3.09 1.34 7.32
CA ARG A 21 -3.59 1.58 5.96
C ARG A 21 -2.46 2.00 5.01
N SER A 22 -1.55 2.85 5.45
CA SER A 22 -0.39 3.26 4.66
C SER A 22 0.57 2.08 4.43
N LEU A 23 0.85 1.31 5.50
CA LEU A 23 1.70 0.14 5.43
C LEU A 23 1.16 -0.93 4.48
N SER A 24 -0.13 -1.27 4.57
CA SER A 24 -0.73 -2.29 3.70
C SER A 24 -0.63 -1.90 2.23
N SER A 25 -0.86 -0.62 1.90
CA SER A 25 -0.75 -0.08 0.55
C SER A 25 0.66 -0.21 -0.03
N PHE A 26 1.68 0.17 0.74
CA PHE A 26 3.08 0.12 0.30
C PHE A 26 3.66 -1.31 0.29
N ILE A 27 3.20 -2.17 1.19
CA ILE A 27 3.53 -3.60 1.16
C ILE A 27 2.95 -4.25 -0.09
N ALA A 28 1.67 -3.98 -0.42
CA ALA A 28 1.06 -4.47 -1.64
C ALA A 28 1.81 -4.00 -2.90
N CYS A 29 2.21 -2.73 -2.92
CA CYS A 29 3.05 -2.16 -3.97
C CYS A 29 4.40 -2.88 -4.10
N THR A 30 5.06 -3.14 -2.97
CA THR A 30 6.35 -3.84 -2.93
C THR A 30 6.25 -5.28 -3.42
N ILE A 31 5.15 -5.98 -3.11
CA ILE A 31 4.87 -7.33 -3.63
C ILE A 31 4.72 -7.28 -5.17
N SER A 32 4.02 -6.28 -5.71
CA SER A 32 3.90 -6.12 -7.17
C SER A 32 5.26 -5.85 -7.83
N LEU A 33 6.11 -5.04 -7.20
CA LEU A 33 7.47 -4.80 -7.68
C LEU A 33 8.34 -6.06 -7.61
N ASP A 34 8.31 -6.80 -6.50
CA ASP A 34 9.05 -8.06 -6.34
C ASP A 34 8.70 -9.06 -7.45
N ARG A 35 7.41 -9.22 -7.75
CA ARG A 35 6.93 -10.06 -8.86
C ARG A 35 7.46 -9.58 -10.21
N MET A 36 7.40 -8.27 -10.47
CA MET A 36 7.96 -7.68 -11.69
C MET A 36 9.47 -7.95 -11.77
N PHE A 37 10.24 -7.74 -10.70
CA PHE A 37 11.69 -7.95 -10.70
C PHE A 37 12.06 -9.42 -10.98
N ARG A 38 11.34 -10.39 -10.39
CA ARG A 38 11.57 -11.81 -10.66
C ARG A 38 11.33 -12.18 -12.12
N ALA A 39 10.28 -11.64 -12.73
CA ALA A 39 9.94 -11.94 -14.11
C ALA A 39 10.86 -11.24 -15.13
N VAL A 40 11.27 -10.00 -14.84
CA VAL A 40 12.10 -9.21 -15.77
C VAL A 40 13.59 -9.54 -15.63
N TYR A 41 14.07 -9.80 -14.42
CA TYR A 41 15.50 -9.96 -14.11
C TYR A 41 15.79 -11.19 -13.23
N PRO A 42 15.54 -12.42 -13.71
CA PRO A 42 15.64 -13.63 -12.88
C PRO A 42 17.06 -13.85 -12.30
N ALA A 43 18.12 -13.48 -13.03
CA ALA A 43 19.49 -13.59 -12.55
C ALA A 43 19.78 -12.64 -11.37
N ARG A 44 19.25 -11.41 -11.42
CA ARG A 44 19.43 -10.41 -10.34
C ARG A 44 18.47 -10.64 -9.19
N ALA A 45 17.32 -11.28 -9.43
CA ALA A 45 16.32 -11.54 -8.42
C ALA A 45 16.86 -12.34 -7.22
N LYS A 46 17.86 -13.19 -7.40
CA LYS A 46 18.52 -13.91 -6.29
C LYS A 46 19.12 -12.98 -5.23
N TYR A 47 19.58 -11.79 -5.62
CA TYR A 47 20.17 -10.81 -4.71
C TYR A 47 19.13 -9.87 -4.12
N PHE A 48 18.13 -9.45 -4.91
CA PHE A 48 17.11 -8.50 -4.47
C PHE A 48 15.96 -9.16 -3.70
N CYS A 49 15.54 -10.37 -4.07
CA CYS A 49 14.38 -11.04 -3.49
C CYS A 49 14.76 -11.90 -2.26
N THR A 50 15.44 -11.28 -1.27
CA THR A 50 15.83 -11.96 -0.04
C THR A 50 14.93 -11.57 1.13
N CYS A 51 14.65 -12.50 2.04
CA CYS A 51 13.82 -12.22 3.24
C CYS A 51 14.44 -11.11 4.09
N ARG A 52 15.77 -11.07 4.21
CA ARG A 52 16.47 -10.01 4.95
C ARG A 52 16.19 -8.62 4.37
N LEU A 53 16.19 -8.48 3.04
CA LEU A 53 15.85 -7.21 2.41
C LEU A 53 14.36 -6.87 2.58
N ALA A 54 13.47 -7.85 2.46
CA ALA A 54 12.03 -7.65 2.68
C ALA A 54 11.75 -7.11 4.10
N TYR A 55 12.32 -7.73 5.13
CA TYR A 55 12.21 -7.24 6.51
C TYR A 55 12.77 -5.82 6.66
N ARG A 56 13.91 -5.52 6.03
CA ARG A 56 14.51 -4.19 6.07
C ARG A 56 13.60 -3.13 5.43
N ILE A 57 12.99 -3.43 4.29
CA ILE A 57 12.05 -2.52 3.60
C ILE A 57 10.80 -2.30 4.45
N VAL A 58 10.19 -3.37 4.98
CA VAL A 58 9.00 -3.27 5.83
C VAL A 58 9.31 -2.46 7.09
N PHE A 59 10.45 -2.70 7.73
CA PHE A 59 10.89 -1.93 8.88
C PHE A 59 11.06 -0.44 8.56
N ILE A 60 11.70 -0.11 7.43
CA ILE A 60 11.85 1.28 6.98
C ILE A 60 10.47 1.93 6.78
N TYR A 61 9.53 1.25 6.11
CA TYR A 61 8.18 1.79 5.94
C TYR A 61 7.47 2.01 7.28
N THR A 62 7.58 1.07 8.22
CA THR A 62 6.98 1.20 9.56
C THR A 62 7.52 2.43 10.27
N VAL A 63 8.84 2.62 10.27
CA VAL A 63 9.47 3.79 10.88
C VAL A 63 9.01 5.08 10.19
N VAL A 64 9.10 5.16 8.86
CA VAL A 64 8.73 6.36 8.08
C VAL A 64 7.27 6.74 8.29
N PHE A 65 6.33 5.79 8.24
CA PHE A 65 4.91 6.09 8.46
C PHE A 65 4.59 6.40 9.92
N THR A 66 5.25 5.74 10.88
CA THR A 66 5.08 6.04 12.31
C THR A 66 5.46 7.49 12.61
N PHE A 67 6.62 7.94 12.12
CA PHE A 67 7.06 9.33 12.31
C PHE A 67 6.24 10.33 11.50
N SER A 68 6.02 10.07 10.21
CA SER A 68 5.26 10.99 9.34
C SER A 68 3.82 11.18 9.78
N LEU A 69 3.20 10.15 10.36
CA LEU A 69 1.82 10.18 10.85
C LEU A 69 1.74 10.46 12.36
N GLY A 70 2.87 10.72 13.02
CA GLY A 70 2.92 11.00 14.46
C GLY A 70 2.07 12.19 14.88
N PHE A 71 1.74 13.09 13.95
CA PHE A 71 0.89 14.25 14.25
C PHE A 71 -0.58 13.89 14.60
N TYR A 72 -1.01 12.65 14.36
CA TYR A 72 -2.29 12.13 14.85
C TYR A 72 -2.30 11.89 16.37
N LEU A 73 -1.13 11.84 17.02
CA LEU A 73 -1.00 11.68 18.47
C LEU A 73 -1.04 13.03 19.22
N PHE A 74 -1.10 14.17 18.52
CA PHE A 74 -1.18 15.48 19.16
C PHE A 74 -2.55 15.73 19.83
N PRO A 75 -2.60 16.50 20.92
CA PRO A 75 -3.80 16.73 21.73
C PRO A 75 -4.78 17.76 21.14
N TYR A 76 -5.03 17.65 19.84
CA TYR A 76 -6.04 18.47 19.14
C TYR A 76 -7.26 17.65 18.70
N MET A 77 -7.23 16.34 18.95
CA MET A 77 -8.36 15.43 18.80
C MET A 77 -9.09 15.31 20.13
N GLY A 78 -10.41 15.35 20.15
CA GLY A 78 -11.20 15.13 21.37
C GLY A 78 -12.49 14.37 21.08
N GLU A 79 -13.19 13.93 22.10
CA GLU A 79 -14.49 13.28 21.93
C GLU A 79 -15.59 14.35 21.97
N ASP A 80 -16.46 14.37 20.96
CA ASP A 80 -17.66 15.19 20.94
C ASP A 80 -18.71 14.63 21.93
N SER A 81 -19.71 15.44 22.27
CA SER A 81 -20.91 15.13 23.06
C SER A 81 -21.58 13.78 22.72
N LYS A 82 -21.37 13.27 21.50
CA LYS A 82 -21.89 11.99 21.00
C LYS A 82 -20.97 10.78 21.22
N GLY A 83 -19.82 10.94 21.85
CA GLY A 83 -18.83 9.86 21.98
C GLY A 83 -17.99 9.64 20.71
N ILE A 84 -17.94 10.64 19.81
CA ILE A 84 -17.26 10.52 18.52
C ILE A 84 -15.99 11.36 18.55
N CYS A 85 -14.88 10.76 18.13
CA CYS A 85 -13.63 11.47 17.90
C CYS A 85 -13.80 12.60 16.87
N SER A 86 -13.63 13.84 17.30
CA SER A 86 -13.72 15.06 16.50
C SER A 86 -12.44 15.89 16.56
N THR A 87 -12.22 16.68 15.52
CA THR A 87 -11.09 17.62 15.36
C THR A 87 -11.48 19.07 15.57
N GLU A 88 -12.72 19.34 16.00
CA GLU A 88 -13.32 20.68 16.03
C GLU A 88 -12.72 21.63 17.08
N PHE A 89 -11.93 21.12 18.03
CA PHE A 89 -11.39 21.90 19.15
C PHE A 89 -10.35 22.96 18.72
N ASN A 90 -9.74 22.83 17.55
CA ASN A 90 -8.82 23.83 17.00
C ASN A 90 -9.15 24.12 15.53
N PRO A 91 -9.54 25.36 15.17
CA PRO A 91 -10.02 25.68 13.83
C PRO A 91 -8.94 25.55 12.75
N ILE A 92 -7.67 25.81 13.10
CA ILE A 92 -6.54 25.68 12.17
C ILE A 92 -6.28 24.20 11.88
N TYR A 93 -6.24 23.38 12.94
CA TYR A 93 -6.05 21.93 12.82
C TYR A 93 -7.20 21.26 12.08
N HIS A 94 -8.43 21.67 12.38
CA HIS A 94 -9.63 21.20 11.71
C HIS A 94 -9.55 21.49 10.20
N LYS A 95 -9.24 22.73 9.79
CA LYS A 95 -9.09 23.10 8.38
C LYS A 95 -7.99 22.30 7.68
N PHE A 96 -6.87 22.06 8.35
CA PHE A 96 -5.80 21.22 7.81
C PHE A 96 -6.28 19.78 7.60
N MET A 97 -6.95 19.19 8.59
CA MET A 97 -7.43 17.81 8.56
C MET A 97 -8.58 17.56 7.59
N THR A 98 -9.42 18.56 7.32
CA THR A 98 -10.57 18.41 6.41
C THR A 98 -10.26 18.82 4.97
N SER A 99 -9.34 19.77 4.75
CA SER A 99 -9.09 20.31 3.41
C SER A 99 -7.78 19.80 2.79
N ILE A 100 -6.67 19.88 3.52
CA ILE A 100 -5.34 19.65 2.95
C ILE A 100 -4.93 18.19 3.10
N TRP A 101 -5.08 17.64 4.31
CA TRP A 101 -4.62 16.31 4.64
C TRP A 101 -5.29 15.18 3.82
N PRO A 102 -6.61 15.22 3.53
CA PRO A 102 -7.24 14.18 2.72
C PRO A 102 -6.66 14.12 1.32
N LEU A 103 -6.32 15.26 0.71
CA LEU A 103 -5.68 15.30 -0.61
C LEU A 103 -4.29 14.65 -0.59
N ILE A 104 -3.46 15.01 0.41
CA ILE A 104 -2.13 14.41 0.60
C ILE A 104 -2.25 12.90 0.80
N ARG A 105 -3.20 12.47 1.66
CA ARG A 105 -3.45 11.06 1.94
C ARG A 105 -3.93 10.31 0.70
N THR A 106 -4.85 10.86 -0.07
CA THR A 106 -5.33 10.27 -1.32
C THR A 106 -4.19 10.13 -2.32
N PHE A 107 -3.32 11.13 -2.45
CA PHE A 107 -2.18 11.04 -3.36
C PHE A 107 -1.15 10.00 -2.91
N LEU A 108 -0.70 10.07 -1.65
CA LEU A 108 0.38 9.21 -1.14
C LEU A 108 -0.05 7.76 -0.91
N VAL A 109 -1.27 7.56 -0.41
CA VAL A 109 -1.76 6.22 -0.03
C VAL A 109 -2.52 5.58 -1.18
N CYS A 110 -3.26 6.34 -1.99
CA CYS A 110 -4.09 5.76 -3.06
C CYS A 110 -3.42 5.86 -4.44
N ILE A 111 -3.18 7.07 -4.94
CA ILE A 111 -2.76 7.29 -6.33
C ILE A 111 -1.35 6.75 -6.59
N LEU A 112 -0.39 7.08 -5.71
CA LEU A 112 1.01 6.71 -5.89
C LEU A 112 1.22 5.18 -5.89
N PRO A 113 0.71 4.40 -4.92
CA PRO A 113 0.89 2.95 -4.92
C PRO A 113 0.20 2.29 -6.11
N VAL A 114 -1.01 2.74 -6.47
CA VAL A 114 -1.76 2.22 -7.63
C VAL A 114 -1.00 2.48 -8.93
N ALA A 115 -0.46 3.69 -9.12
CA ALA A 115 0.34 4.02 -10.31
C ALA A 115 1.57 3.11 -10.43
N ILE A 116 2.29 2.88 -9.32
CA ILE A 116 3.45 1.98 -9.30
C ILE A 116 3.02 0.53 -9.62
N MET A 117 1.93 0.05 -9.02
CA MET A 117 1.41 -1.29 -9.29
C MET A 117 0.99 -1.46 -10.76
N ILE A 118 0.29 -0.49 -11.34
CA ILE A 118 -0.12 -0.51 -12.76
C ILE A 118 1.12 -0.56 -13.66
N VAL A 119 2.11 0.32 -13.45
CA VAL A 119 3.35 0.34 -14.24
C VAL A 119 4.11 -0.99 -14.13
N ALA A 120 4.20 -1.55 -12.92
CA ALA A 120 4.85 -2.85 -12.69
C ALA A 120 4.12 -3.98 -13.44
N ASN A 121 2.80 -4.01 -13.40
CA ASN A 121 1.97 -5.00 -14.09
C ASN A 121 2.05 -4.87 -15.62
N ILE A 122 2.04 -3.64 -16.16
CA ILE A 122 2.21 -3.41 -17.61
C ILE A 122 3.57 -3.91 -18.08
N ARG A 123 4.65 -3.63 -17.34
CA ARG A 123 5.99 -4.12 -17.68
C ARG A 123 6.08 -5.64 -17.63
N LEU A 124 5.49 -6.25 -16.60
CA LEU A 124 5.38 -7.71 -16.46
C LEU A 124 4.66 -8.32 -17.67
N TRP A 125 3.49 -7.77 -18.03
CA TRP A 125 2.67 -8.24 -19.15
C TRP A 125 3.42 -8.19 -20.49
N ARG A 126 4.07 -7.05 -20.80
CA ARG A 126 4.84 -6.90 -22.05
C ARG A 126 5.97 -7.91 -22.16
N ARG A 127 6.63 -8.26 -21.06
CA ARG A 127 7.69 -9.27 -21.05
C ARG A 127 7.15 -10.68 -21.27
N ILE A 128 6.03 -11.04 -20.63
CA ILE A 128 5.37 -12.33 -20.84
C ILE A 128 4.92 -12.48 -22.30
N GLN A 129 4.42 -11.41 -22.93
CA GLN A 129 4.10 -11.45 -24.36
C GLN A 129 5.35 -11.63 -25.24
N ALA A 130 6.44 -10.96 -24.91
CA ALA A 130 7.70 -11.06 -25.64
C ALA A 130 8.42 -12.41 -25.43
N SER A 131 8.22 -13.11 -24.30
CA SER A 131 8.75 -14.46 -24.10
C SER A 131 7.95 -15.49 -24.91
N LYS A 132 6.62 -15.40 -24.94
CA LYS A 132 5.76 -16.27 -25.77
C LYS A 132 6.13 -16.24 -27.25
N ARG A 133 6.49 -15.07 -27.80
CA ARG A 133 6.91 -14.94 -29.20
C ARG A 133 8.25 -15.61 -29.54
N ARG A 134 9.11 -15.88 -28.54
CA ARG A 134 10.44 -16.45 -28.75
C ARG A 134 10.51 -17.98 -28.62
N VAL A 135 9.48 -18.61 -28.06
CA VAL A 135 9.54 -20.02 -27.63
C VAL A 135 8.52 -20.92 -28.36
N ALA A 136 7.78 -20.41 -29.35
CA ALA A 136 7.14 -21.26 -30.35
C ALA A 136 8.18 -21.63 -31.42
N PRO A 137 8.49 -22.92 -31.72
CA PRO A 137 7.65 -24.11 -31.57
C PRO A 137 8.43 -25.37 -31.10
N HIS A 138 8.51 -25.69 -29.81
CA HIS A 138 8.75 -27.09 -29.40
C HIS A 138 8.41 -27.32 -27.93
N THR A 139 7.70 -28.41 -27.67
CA THR A 139 7.61 -29.18 -26.41
C THR A 139 6.62 -28.76 -25.31
N SER A 140 6.00 -29.80 -24.77
CA SER A 140 4.85 -29.90 -23.86
C SER A 140 5.03 -29.32 -22.45
N ASN A 141 6.24 -28.94 -22.04
CA ASN A 141 6.50 -28.31 -20.73
C ASN A 141 6.03 -26.84 -20.67
N HIS A 142 5.62 -26.27 -21.80
CA HIS A 142 5.28 -24.85 -21.90
C HIS A 142 3.96 -24.47 -21.20
N TYR A 143 3.04 -25.42 -21.05
CA TYR A 143 1.67 -25.17 -20.56
C TYR A 143 1.65 -24.83 -19.05
N HIS A 144 2.54 -25.43 -18.26
CA HIS A 144 2.56 -25.22 -16.81
C HIS A 144 3.10 -23.83 -16.42
N SER A 145 4.19 -23.38 -17.07
CA SER A 145 4.75 -22.02 -16.85
C SER A 145 3.76 -20.91 -17.18
N THR A 146 2.98 -21.06 -18.26
CA THR A 146 2.01 -20.03 -18.67
C THR A 146 0.82 -19.91 -17.71
N ASN A 147 0.45 -20.98 -17.01
CA ASN A 147 -0.67 -20.93 -16.05
C ASN A 147 -0.24 -20.25 -14.74
N THR A 148 0.97 -20.50 -14.25
CA THR A 148 1.51 -19.83 -13.07
C THR A 148 1.69 -18.32 -13.32
N GLU A 149 2.19 -17.93 -14.50
CA GLU A 149 2.33 -16.51 -14.88
C GLU A 149 0.97 -15.78 -14.98
N ARG A 150 -0.05 -16.43 -15.57
CA ARG A 150 -1.41 -15.88 -15.64
C ARG A 150 -2.02 -15.73 -14.25
N MET A 151 -1.86 -16.74 -13.39
CA MET A 151 -2.33 -16.69 -12.00
C MET A 151 -1.69 -15.53 -11.23
N LEU A 152 -0.37 -15.33 -11.35
CA LEU A 152 0.33 -14.21 -10.71
C LEU A 152 -0.16 -12.85 -11.17
N LEU A 153 -0.51 -12.72 -12.46
CA LEU A 153 -1.08 -11.52 -13.04
C LEU A 153 -2.52 -11.28 -12.56
N PHE A 154 -3.36 -12.31 -12.50
CA PHE A 154 -4.71 -12.20 -11.94
C PHE A 154 -4.69 -11.78 -10.47
N ILE A 155 -3.81 -12.36 -9.65
CA ILE A 155 -3.65 -11.93 -8.25
C ILE A 155 -3.20 -10.47 -8.19
N ALA A 156 -2.30 -10.03 -9.07
CA ALA A 156 -1.85 -8.64 -9.08
C ALA A 156 -2.94 -7.65 -9.50
N ILE A 157 -3.74 -7.98 -10.52
CA ILE A 157 -4.88 -7.17 -10.96
C ILE A 157 -5.98 -7.17 -9.89
N SER A 158 -6.28 -8.33 -9.31
CA SER A 158 -7.25 -8.44 -8.21
C SER A 158 -6.83 -7.58 -7.03
N ASN A 159 -5.54 -7.57 -6.64
CA ASN A 159 -5.05 -6.70 -5.57
C ASN A 159 -5.23 -5.20 -5.92
N VAL A 160 -4.98 -4.79 -7.16
CA VAL A 160 -5.21 -3.39 -7.59
C VAL A 160 -6.71 -3.05 -7.54
N LEU A 161 -7.58 -3.93 -8.04
CA LEU A 161 -9.02 -3.71 -8.05
C LEU A 161 -9.60 -3.67 -6.64
N VAL A 162 -9.22 -4.63 -5.78
CA VAL A 162 -9.62 -4.64 -4.36
C VAL A 162 -9.15 -3.37 -3.67
N PHE A 163 -7.94 -2.91 -3.96
CA PHE A 163 -7.42 -1.67 -3.39
C PHE A 163 -8.23 -0.43 -3.84
N ILE A 164 -8.52 -0.31 -5.13
CA ILE A 164 -9.37 0.75 -5.70
C ILE A 164 -10.76 0.72 -5.04
N ILE A 165 -11.40 -0.45 -5.00
CA ILE A 165 -12.76 -0.60 -4.44
C ILE A 165 -12.80 -0.33 -2.93
N THR A 166 -11.76 -0.74 -2.20
CA THR A 166 -11.76 -0.62 -0.72
C THR A 166 -11.22 0.71 -0.21
N GLN A 167 -10.48 1.48 -1.02
CA GLN A 167 -9.90 2.75 -0.56
C GLN A 167 -10.61 3.98 -1.14
N ILE A 168 -11.09 3.94 -2.40
CA ILE A 168 -11.74 5.11 -3.02
C ILE A 168 -13.03 5.56 -2.33
N PRO A 169 -13.96 4.69 -1.91
CA PRO A 169 -15.23 5.15 -1.33
C PRO A 169 -15.09 5.68 0.11
N PHE A 170 -13.93 5.50 0.75
CA PHE A 170 -13.67 5.96 2.12
C PHE A 170 -12.76 7.20 2.15
N HIS A 171 -12.64 7.88 1.01
CA HIS A 171 -11.81 9.04 0.75
C HIS A 171 -12.59 10.13 0.03
#